data_AF-A0A966MJM1-F1
#
_entry.id   AF-A0A966MJM1-F1
#
_cell.length_a   1.000
_cell.length_b   1.000
_cell.length_c   1.000
_cell.angle_alpha   90.00
_cell.angle_beta   90.00
_cell.angle_gamma   90.00
#
_symmetry.space_group_name_H-M   'P 1'
#
loop_
_entity.id
_entity.type
_entity.pdbx_description
1 polymer ?
#
loop_
_entity_poly.entity_id
_entity_poly.type
_entity_poly.pdbx_seq_one_letter_code
_entity_poly.pdbx_strand_id
1 'polypeptide(L)'
;VTMARSTARLGFITVIVAFILVAVTGDLTARIMTTQQPMKMAAAEALYSSEANAPFSLFTIGTLDGSRSVFQIDLPGVLSFMSTGSTNGVVEGINDLQNKYAQQFGAGDYTPNIPIAYWGFRFMIGFGFLALLFSLIALYRINRNELPKGKWFLPAMISMPFLPLLANSFGWIFTENARQPWAVFGLIKTADGVSPAVGAGSVAFTLVVFTLLYGVLAIIEFGLMLRAIKVGPETFDRPIEDVAVGGDSDRTLTMAY
;
A
#
# COMPACT_ATOMS: atom_id res chain seq x y z
N VAL A 1 11.10 -30.36 -5.75
CA VAL A 1 11.33 -29.27 -6.74
C VAL A 1 10.08 -28.95 -7.56
N THR A 2 9.32 -29.96 -8.00
CA THR A 2 8.06 -29.82 -8.74
C THR A 2 6.99 -29.03 -7.97
N MET A 3 6.75 -29.33 -6.69
CA MET A 3 5.81 -28.58 -5.85
C MET A 3 6.17 -27.08 -5.75
N ALA A 4 7.43 -26.77 -5.42
CA ALA A 4 7.89 -25.39 -5.27
C ALA A 4 7.70 -24.53 -6.52
N ARG A 5 7.88 -25.11 -7.72
CA ARG A 5 7.67 -24.41 -8.99
C ARG A 5 6.20 -24.08 -9.22
N SER A 6 5.31 -25.05 -8.99
CA SER A 6 3.86 -24.85 -9.16
C SER A 6 3.31 -23.84 -8.16
N THR A 7 3.72 -23.94 -6.87
CA THR A 7 3.33 -22.98 -5.83
C THR A 7 3.85 -21.57 -6.11
N ALA A 8 5.11 -21.43 -6.52
CA ALA A 8 5.67 -20.12 -6.87
C ALA A 8 4.96 -19.50 -8.08
N ARG A 9 4.67 -20.30 -9.12
CA ARG A 9 3.93 -19.84 -10.30
C ARG A 9 2.55 -19.32 -9.92
N LEU A 10 1.81 -20.06 -9.09
CA LEU A 10 0.51 -19.62 -8.59
C LEU A 10 0.64 -18.31 -7.81
N GLY A 11 1.58 -18.23 -6.87
CA GLY A 11 1.83 -17.02 -6.07
C GLY A 11 2.12 -15.78 -6.92
N PHE A 12 2.98 -15.88 -7.94
CA PHE A 12 3.28 -14.74 -8.82
C PHE A 12 2.07 -14.33 -9.66
N ILE A 13 1.30 -15.29 -10.17
CA ILE A 13 0.05 -14.99 -10.90
C ILE A 13 -0.92 -14.25 -9.97
N THR A 14 -1.09 -14.73 -8.73
CA THR A 14 -1.94 -14.07 -7.73
C THR A 14 -1.49 -12.63 -7.47
N VAL A 15 -0.18 -12.39 -7.31
CA VAL A 15 0.34 -11.02 -7.11
C VAL A 15 0.03 -10.12 -8.31
N ILE A 16 0.22 -10.61 -9.54
CA ILE A 16 -0.06 -9.83 -10.76
C ILE A 16 -1.55 -9.48 -10.85
N VAL A 17 -2.44 -10.47 -10.65
CA VAL A 17 -3.89 -10.26 -10.69
C VAL A 17 -4.33 -9.30 -9.58
N ALA A 18 -3.85 -9.51 -8.35
CA ALA A 18 -4.16 -8.64 -7.23
C ALA A 18 -3.67 -7.20 -7.46
N PHE A 19 -2.46 -7.02 -8.01
CA PHE A 19 -1.96 -5.69 -8.34
C PHE A 19 -2.85 -4.98 -9.36
N ILE A 20 -3.28 -5.65 -10.43
CA ILE A 20 -4.17 -5.06 -11.43
C ILE A 20 -5.50 -4.64 -10.79
N LEU A 21 -6.10 -5.51 -9.98
CA LEU A 21 -7.35 -5.21 -9.28
C LEU A 21 -7.20 -4.01 -8.34
N VAL A 22 -6.13 -3.97 -7.54
CA VAL A 22 -5.84 -2.88 -6.61
C VAL A 22 -5.50 -1.58 -7.33
N ALA A 23 -4.79 -1.63 -8.46
CA ALA A 23 -4.49 -0.45 -9.26
C ALA A 23 -5.76 0.18 -9.85
N VAL A 24 -6.67 -0.65 -10.37
CA VAL A 24 -7.96 -0.18 -10.90
C VAL A 24 -8.83 0.41 -9.79
N THR A 25 -8.99 -0.29 -8.67
CA THR A 25 -9.78 0.24 -7.54
C THR A 25 -9.13 1.47 -6.90
N GLY A 26 -7.80 1.54 -6.92
CA GLY A 26 -7.01 2.70 -6.51
C GLY A 26 -7.30 3.94 -7.35
N ASP A 27 -7.32 3.83 -8.69
CA ASP A 27 -7.67 4.96 -9.57
C ASP A 27 -9.09 5.46 -9.31
N LEU A 28 -10.05 4.54 -9.15
CA LEU A 28 -11.45 4.89 -8.86
C LEU A 28 -11.57 5.64 -7.51
N THR A 29 -10.89 5.14 -6.47
CA THR A 29 -10.92 5.78 -5.16
C THR A 29 -10.15 7.10 -5.12
N ALA A 30 -9.09 7.26 -5.92
CA ALA A 30 -8.38 8.53 -6.09
C ALA A 30 -9.29 9.60 -6.69
N ARG A 31 -10.10 9.28 -7.71
CA ARG A 31 -11.11 10.21 -8.28
C ARG A 31 -12.21 10.58 -7.28
N ILE A 32 -12.61 9.65 -6.43
CA ILE A 32 -13.55 9.99 -5.34
C ILE A 32 -12.85 10.92 -4.33
N MET A 33 -11.56 10.68 -4.05
CA MET A 33 -10.78 11.50 -3.14
C MET A 33 -10.58 12.93 -3.66
N THR A 34 -10.41 13.15 -4.97
CA THR A 34 -10.29 14.50 -5.54
C THR A 34 -11.54 15.34 -5.32
N THR A 35 -12.71 14.72 -5.31
CA THR A 35 -13.99 15.42 -5.12
C THR A 35 -14.37 15.56 -3.65
N GLN A 36 -14.14 14.53 -2.84
CA GLN A 36 -14.55 14.50 -1.43
C GLN A 36 -13.53 15.16 -0.50
N GLN A 37 -12.23 14.95 -0.76
CA GLN A 37 -11.13 15.42 0.07
C GLN A 37 -9.98 15.92 -0.81
N PRO A 38 -10.18 17.02 -1.56
CA PRO A 38 -9.21 17.53 -2.54
C PRO A 38 -7.84 17.81 -1.92
N MET A 39 -7.80 18.22 -0.64
CA MET A 39 -6.54 18.46 0.09
C MET A 39 -5.66 17.21 0.18
N LYS A 40 -6.26 16.01 0.30
CA LYS A 40 -5.48 14.76 0.32
C LYS A 40 -4.80 14.49 -1.00
N MET A 41 -5.49 14.73 -2.11
CA MET A 41 -4.94 14.56 -3.45
C MET A 41 -3.87 15.60 -3.75
N ALA A 42 -4.13 16.87 -3.41
CA ALA A 42 -3.16 17.94 -3.56
C ALA A 42 -1.87 17.68 -2.77
N ALA A 43 -2.00 17.20 -1.52
CA ALA A 43 -0.87 16.81 -0.68
C ALA A 43 -0.14 15.55 -1.19
N ALA A 44 -0.87 14.56 -1.71
CA ALA A 44 -0.27 13.37 -2.31
C ALA A 44 0.67 13.75 -3.46
N GLU A 45 0.28 14.73 -4.27
CA GLU A 45 1.01 15.16 -5.46
C GLU A 45 1.93 16.37 -5.25
N ALA A 46 1.94 16.93 -4.03
CA ALA A 46 2.60 18.21 -3.72
C ALA A 46 2.21 19.33 -4.71
N LEU A 47 0.93 19.41 -5.07
CA LEU A 47 0.38 20.47 -5.91
C LEU A 47 0.03 21.68 -5.04
N TYR A 48 0.87 22.71 -5.05
CA TYR A 48 0.69 23.87 -4.16
C TYR A 48 -0.34 24.88 -4.63
N SER A 49 -0.47 25.07 -5.94
CA SER A 49 -1.41 26.00 -6.57
C SER A 49 -2.32 25.25 -7.53
N SER A 50 -3.58 25.68 -7.60
CA SER A 50 -4.57 25.05 -8.48
C SER A 50 -4.18 25.29 -9.93
N GLU A 51 -4.16 24.23 -10.71
CA GLU A 51 -3.68 24.26 -12.09
C GLU A 51 -4.58 23.40 -12.99
N ALA A 52 -4.86 23.92 -14.19
CA ALA A 52 -5.43 23.14 -15.28
C ALA A 52 -4.29 22.39 -15.99
N ASN A 53 -4.50 21.15 -16.42
CA ASN A 53 -3.41 20.32 -16.93
C ASN A 53 -2.31 20.08 -15.90
N ALA A 54 -2.73 19.95 -14.63
CA ALA A 54 -1.90 19.67 -13.48
C ALA A 54 -1.01 18.45 -13.75
N PRO A 55 0.29 18.55 -13.42
CA PRO A 55 1.24 17.51 -13.75
C PRO A 55 1.29 16.46 -12.63
N PHE A 56 1.59 15.20 -12.98
CA PHE A 56 1.79 14.14 -11.99
C PHE A 56 3.24 14.17 -11.50
N SER A 57 3.44 14.22 -10.17
CA SER A 57 4.78 14.39 -9.63
C SER A 57 5.50 13.06 -9.45
N LEU A 58 6.56 12.81 -10.21
CA LEU A 58 7.37 11.59 -10.04
C LEU A 58 8.27 11.68 -8.82
N PHE A 59 8.81 12.86 -8.55
CA PHE A 59 9.71 13.10 -7.44
C PHE A 59 9.65 14.57 -7.04
N THR A 60 9.56 14.85 -5.74
CA THR A 60 9.60 16.21 -5.20
C THR A 60 10.42 16.24 -3.92
N ILE A 61 11.07 17.37 -3.72
CA ILE A 61 11.59 17.80 -2.42
C ILE A 61 10.90 19.13 -2.13
N GLY A 62 9.96 19.09 -1.21
CA GLY A 62 9.27 20.29 -0.70
C GLY A 62 10.09 21.00 0.37
N THR A 63 9.73 22.24 0.63
CA THR A 63 10.16 22.93 1.85
C THR A 63 9.53 22.26 3.08
N LEU A 64 10.21 22.30 4.23
CA LEU A 64 9.72 21.69 5.48
C LEU A 64 8.43 22.35 5.99
N ASP A 65 8.19 23.60 5.62
CA ASP A 65 6.97 24.35 5.91
C ASP A 65 5.79 23.99 4.98
N GLY A 66 6.01 23.16 3.95
CA GLY A 66 4.99 22.74 3.00
C GLY A 66 4.42 23.88 2.14
N SER A 67 5.15 25.00 1.98
CA SER A 67 4.66 26.15 1.22
C SER A 67 4.91 26.06 -0.30
N ARG A 68 5.96 25.35 -0.72
CA ARG A 68 6.35 25.19 -2.13
C ARG A 68 7.28 24.00 -2.37
N SER A 69 7.42 23.59 -3.63
CA SER A 69 8.48 22.67 -4.05
C SER A 69 9.81 23.41 -4.20
N VAL A 70 10.89 22.76 -3.76
CA VAL A 70 12.28 23.18 -4.00
C VAL A 70 12.81 22.55 -5.28
N PHE A 71 12.47 21.28 -5.48
CA PHE A 71 12.83 20.52 -6.68
C PHE A 71 11.71 19.55 -6.99
N GLN A 72 11.29 19.48 -8.25
CA GLN A 72 10.19 18.64 -8.67
C GLN A 72 10.38 18.13 -10.09
N ILE A 73 10.11 16.83 -10.30
CA ILE A 73 10.10 16.17 -11.61
C ILE A 73 8.67 15.75 -11.88
N ASP A 74 8.07 16.27 -12.94
CA ASP A 74 6.67 16.02 -13.24
C ASP A 74 6.41 15.54 -14.66
N LEU A 75 5.30 14.84 -14.82
CA LEU A 75 4.72 14.46 -16.12
C LEU A 75 3.45 15.30 -16.37
N PRO A 76 3.48 16.25 -17.33
CA PRO A 76 2.35 17.15 -17.60
C PRO A 76 1.05 16.42 -17.93
N GLY A 77 -0.07 16.91 -17.39
CA GLY A 77 -1.43 16.47 -17.73
C GLY A 77 -1.89 15.11 -17.21
N VAL A 78 -0.97 14.30 -16.67
CA VAL A 78 -1.30 12.97 -16.13
C VAL A 78 -2.18 13.10 -14.88
N LEU A 79 -1.88 14.05 -13.99
CA LEU A 79 -2.66 14.23 -12.76
C LEU A 79 -4.07 14.74 -13.06
N SER A 80 -4.23 15.70 -13.97
CA SER A 80 -5.55 16.16 -14.40
C SER A 80 -6.38 15.01 -14.99
N PHE A 81 -5.79 14.18 -15.84
CA PHE A 81 -6.47 13.02 -16.42
C PHE A 81 -6.89 12.01 -15.34
N MET A 82 -5.99 11.65 -14.42
CA MET A 82 -6.31 10.73 -13.32
C MET A 82 -7.36 11.30 -12.37
N SER A 83 -7.34 12.61 -12.13
CA SER A 83 -8.20 13.28 -11.15
C SER A 83 -9.61 13.56 -11.67
N THR A 84 -9.72 13.92 -12.95
CA THR A 84 -10.97 14.45 -13.54
C THR A 84 -11.45 13.69 -14.77
N GLY A 85 -10.64 12.78 -15.31
CA GLY A 85 -10.91 12.11 -16.59
C GLY A 85 -10.57 12.95 -17.83
N SER A 86 -10.10 14.19 -17.66
CA SER A 86 -9.70 15.09 -18.75
C SER A 86 -8.31 15.66 -18.49
N THR A 87 -7.47 15.75 -19.52
CA THR A 87 -6.13 16.36 -19.41
C THR A 87 -6.20 17.85 -19.08
N ASN A 88 -7.33 18.53 -19.33
CA ASN A 88 -7.51 19.95 -19.03
C ASN A 88 -8.31 20.20 -17.75
N GLY A 89 -8.63 19.16 -16.97
CA GLY A 89 -9.34 19.34 -15.69
C GLY A 89 -8.50 20.13 -14.69
N VAL A 90 -9.15 21.03 -13.95
CA VAL A 90 -8.50 21.80 -12.87
C VAL A 90 -8.41 20.92 -11.64
N VAL A 91 -7.21 20.84 -11.05
CA VAL A 91 -6.97 20.18 -9.77
C VAL A 91 -6.73 21.27 -8.73
N GLU A 92 -7.45 21.22 -7.61
CA GLU A 92 -7.30 22.21 -6.52
C GLU A 92 -5.94 22.03 -5.82
N GLY A 93 -5.18 23.11 -5.63
CA GLY A 93 -3.88 23.11 -4.97
C GLY A 93 -3.96 23.36 -3.46
N ILE A 94 -2.91 22.98 -2.73
CA ILE A 94 -2.81 23.05 -1.26
C ILE A 94 -3.09 24.46 -0.73
N ASN A 95 -2.44 25.48 -1.29
CA ASN A 95 -2.55 26.87 -0.79
C ASN A 95 -3.96 27.44 -1.02
N ASP A 96 -4.57 27.11 -2.16
CA ASP A 96 -5.92 27.57 -2.49
C ASP A 96 -6.97 26.88 -1.61
N LEU A 97 -6.79 25.58 -1.37
CA LEU A 97 -7.63 24.81 -0.45
C LEU A 97 -7.49 25.28 0.99
N GLN A 98 -6.28 25.60 1.43
CA GLN A 98 -6.03 26.17 2.76
C GLN A 98 -6.78 27.49 2.93
N ASN A 99 -6.71 28.39 1.94
CA ASN A 99 -7.45 29.65 1.96
C ASN A 99 -8.97 29.42 1.98
N LYS A 100 -9.47 28.49 1.17
CA LYS A 100 -10.88 28.11 1.11
C LYS A 100 -11.37 27.55 2.45
N TYR A 101 -10.61 26.66 3.08
CA TYR A 101 -10.94 26.09 4.38
C TYR A 101 -10.84 27.10 5.52
N ALA A 102 -9.89 28.03 5.47
CA ALA A 102 -9.82 29.13 6.44
C ALA A 102 -11.05 30.06 6.37
N GLN A 103 -11.58 30.29 5.17
CA GLN A 103 -12.83 31.05 4.99
C GLN A 103 -14.05 30.26 5.48
N GLN A 104 -14.10 28.95 5.23
CA GLN A 104 -15.25 28.12 5.55
C GLN A 104 -15.33 27.70 7.02
N PHE A 105 -14.20 27.33 7.62
CA PHE A 105 -14.11 26.75 8.97
C PHE A 105 -13.47 27.70 9.99
N GLY A 106 -13.11 28.92 9.58
CA GLY A 106 -12.44 29.93 10.40
C GLY A 106 -10.92 29.81 10.38
N ALA A 107 -10.26 30.79 11.00
CA ALA A 107 -8.81 30.89 11.02
C ALA A 107 -8.16 29.63 11.62
N GLY A 108 -7.17 29.09 10.92
CA GLY A 108 -6.45 27.89 11.34
C GLY A 108 -5.65 27.28 10.20
N ASP A 109 -4.81 26.31 10.52
CA ASP A 109 -4.08 25.49 9.55
C ASP A 109 -4.86 24.20 9.28
N TYR A 110 -5.20 23.97 8.02
CA TYR A 110 -5.93 22.80 7.53
C TYR A 110 -5.08 21.95 6.58
N THR A 111 -3.79 22.26 6.48
CA THR A 111 -2.85 21.48 5.67
C THR A 111 -2.32 20.28 6.46
N PRO A 112 -2.26 19.09 5.84
CA PRO A 112 -1.58 17.95 6.43
C PRO A 112 -0.07 18.10 6.29
N ASN A 113 0.68 17.17 6.88
CA ASN A 113 2.13 17.11 6.68
C ASN A 113 2.45 16.65 5.25
N ILE A 114 2.72 17.61 4.36
CA ILE A 114 2.92 17.37 2.93
C ILE A 114 4.03 16.34 2.65
N PRO A 115 5.24 16.42 3.25
CA PRO A 115 6.26 15.40 3.05
C PRO A 115 5.81 13.97 3.38
N ILE A 116 5.11 13.77 4.49
CA ILE A 116 4.63 12.44 4.89
C ILE A 116 3.56 11.94 3.93
N ALA A 117 2.61 12.80 3.54
CA ALA A 117 1.56 12.44 2.59
C ALA A 117 2.15 12.09 1.21
N TYR A 118 3.03 12.94 0.68
CA TYR A 118 3.69 12.74 -0.61
C TYR A 118 4.48 11.42 -0.63
N TRP A 119 5.44 11.27 0.29
CA TRP A 119 6.29 10.08 0.31
C TRP A 119 5.53 8.82 0.68
N GLY A 120 4.53 8.91 1.56
CA GLY A 120 3.63 7.79 1.87
C GLY A 120 2.94 7.25 0.61
N PHE A 121 2.38 8.13 -0.21
CA PHE A 121 1.76 7.73 -1.48
C PHE A 121 2.77 7.12 -2.46
N ARG A 122 3.97 7.71 -2.60
CA ARG A 122 5.00 7.18 -3.50
C ARG A 122 5.53 5.83 -3.04
N PHE A 123 5.75 5.63 -1.74
CA PHE A 123 6.18 4.34 -1.20
C PHE A 123 5.09 3.28 -1.35
N MET A 124 3.82 3.62 -1.12
CA MET A 124 2.68 2.72 -1.35
C MET A 124 2.68 2.17 -2.78
N ILE A 125 2.72 3.05 -3.78
CA ILE A 125 2.72 2.65 -5.20
C ILE A 125 4.04 1.95 -5.55
N GLY A 126 5.17 2.47 -5.07
CA GLY A 126 6.50 1.94 -5.34
C GLY A 126 6.67 0.50 -4.90
N PHE A 127 6.25 0.15 -3.68
CA PHE A 127 6.31 -1.22 -3.19
C PHE A 127 5.35 -2.16 -3.94
N GLY A 128 4.16 -1.69 -4.30
CA GLY A 128 3.23 -2.45 -5.14
C GLY A 128 3.80 -2.74 -6.52
N PHE A 129 4.37 -1.73 -7.18
CA PHE A 129 5.00 -1.87 -8.49
C PHE A 129 6.25 -2.74 -8.44
N LEU A 130 7.05 -2.64 -7.39
CA LEU A 130 8.22 -3.51 -7.18
C LEU A 130 7.81 -4.98 -7.04
N ALA A 131 6.73 -5.27 -6.31
CA ALA A 131 6.19 -6.62 -6.18
C ALA A 131 5.67 -7.17 -7.52
N LEU A 132 5.02 -6.32 -8.33
CA LEU A 132 4.60 -6.66 -9.70
C LEU A 132 5.82 -6.98 -10.57
N LEU A 133 6.83 -6.11 -10.59
CA LEU A 133 8.03 -6.28 -11.42
C LEU A 133 8.75 -7.58 -11.09
N PHE A 134 8.96 -7.87 -9.81
CA PHE A 134 9.56 -9.14 -9.38
C PHE A 134 8.72 -10.35 -9.78
N SER A 135 7.39 -10.26 -9.64
CA SER A 135 6.49 -11.35 -10.04
C SER A 135 6.54 -11.62 -11.54
N LEU A 136 6.58 -10.57 -12.38
CA LEU A 136 6.70 -10.69 -13.83
C LEU A 136 8.05 -11.31 -14.25
N ILE A 137 9.15 -10.83 -13.69
CA ILE A 137 10.51 -11.36 -13.98
C ILE A 137 10.61 -12.83 -13.53
N ALA A 138 10.11 -13.16 -12.34
CA ALA A 138 10.16 -14.52 -11.81
C ALA A 138 9.28 -15.47 -12.64
N LEU A 139 8.07 -15.05 -13.00
CA LEU A 139 7.15 -15.84 -13.83
C LEU A 139 7.71 -16.07 -15.25
N TYR A 140 8.29 -15.04 -15.87
CA TYR A 140 8.95 -15.15 -17.18
C TYR A 140 10.07 -16.19 -17.18
N ARG A 141 10.93 -16.17 -16.15
CA ARG A 141 12.04 -17.13 -16.00
C ARG A 141 11.55 -18.56 -15.74
N ILE A 142 10.57 -18.71 -14.84
CA ILE A 142 9.96 -20.03 -14.56
C ILE A 142 9.35 -20.65 -15.82
N ASN A 143 8.72 -19.84 -16.67
CA ASN A 143 8.14 -20.31 -17.94
C ASN A 143 9.20 -20.78 -18.96
N ARG A 144 10.44 -20.32 -18.86
CA ARG A 144 11.57 -20.80 -19.68
C ARG A 144 12.28 -22.03 -19.10
N ASN A 145 11.68 -22.68 -18.09
CA ASN A 145 12.32 -23.75 -17.31
C ASN A 145 13.62 -23.33 -16.61
N GLU A 146 13.88 -22.03 -16.52
CA GLU A 146 15.03 -21.47 -15.82
C GLU A 146 14.60 -21.12 -14.39
N LEU A 147 15.20 -21.77 -13.40
CA LEU A 147 15.14 -21.22 -12.04
C LEU A 147 15.90 -19.89 -12.06
N PRO A 148 15.35 -18.79 -11.52
CA PRO A 148 16.08 -17.54 -11.52
C PRO A 148 17.40 -17.71 -10.77
N LYS A 149 18.52 -17.52 -11.48
CA LYS A 149 19.87 -17.57 -10.92
C LYS A 149 20.41 -16.14 -10.73
N GLY A 150 21.26 -15.95 -9.73
CA GLY A 150 21.98 -14.69 -9.48
C GLY A 150 21.98 -14.25 -8.02
N LYS A 151 22.96 -13.41 -7.65
CA LYS A 151 23.15 -12.90 -6.28
C LYS A 151 21.97 -12.07 -5.76
N TRP A 152 21.19 -11.48 -6.68
CA TRP A 152 20.02 -10.64 -6.37
C TRP A 152 18.71 -11.42 -6.25
N PHE A 153 18.65 -12.68 -6.70
CA PHE A 153 17.39 -13.41 -6.72
C PHE A 153 16.92 -13.85 -5.33
N LEU A 154 17.82 -14.43 -4.54
CA LEU A 154 17.51 -14.84 -3.17
C LEU A 154 17.00 -13.67 -2.29
N PRO A 155 17.67 -12.51 -2.23
CA PRO A 155 17.14 -11.38 -1.46
C PRO A 155 15.81 -10.86 -2.02
N ALA A 156 15.60 -10.86 -3.35
CA ALA A 156 14.31 -10.48 -3.93
C ALA A 156 13.18 -11.42 -3.46
N MET A 157 13.40 -12.75 -3.48
CA MET A 157 12.42 -13.72 -3.00
C MET A 157 12.13 -13.61 -1.51
N ILE A 158 13.15 -13.35 -0.69
CA ILE A 158 12.97 -13.09 0.75
C ILE A 158 12.17 -11.80 0.97
N SER A 159 12.33 -10.79 0.11
CA SER A 159 11.61 -9.52 0.24
C SER A 159 10.13 -9.58 -0.15
N MET A 160 9.73 -10.53 -1.02
CA MET A 160 8.39 -10.59 -1.60
C MET A 160 7.23 -10.57 -0.59
N PRO A 161 7.26 -11.31 0.54
CA PRO A 161 6.19 -11.26 1.54
C PRO A 161 6.07 -9.87 2.22
N PHE A 162 7.16 -9.12 2.30
CA PHE A 162 7.20 -7.82 2.96
C PHE A 162 6.71 -6.68 2.07
N LEU A 163 6.84 -6.79 0.74
CA LEU A 163 6.46 -5.71 -0.17
C LEU A 163 4.98 -5.31 -0.06
N PRO A 164 4.00 -6.25 -0.07
CA PRO A 164 2.60 -5.89 0.14
C PRO A 164 2.33 -5.30 1.53
N LEU A 165 3.02 -5.79 2.58
CA LEU A 165 2.88 -5.26 3.93
C LEU A 165 3.36 -3.81 4.03
N LEU A 166 4.50 -3.50 3.40
CA LEU A 166 5.01 -2.14 3.33
C LEU A 166 4.08 -1.24 2.50
N ALA A 167 3.63 -1.70 1.33
CA ALA A 167 2.68 -0.95 0.50
C ALA A 167 1.41 -0.58 1.29
N ASN A 168 0.83 -1.55 2.00
CA ASN A 168 -0.35 -1.33 2.86
C ASN A 168 -0.05 -0.36 4.00
N SER A 169 1.10 -0.52 4.67
CA SER A 169 1.49 0.36 5.78
C SER A 169 1.63 1.81 5.33
N PHE A 170 2.32 2.05 4.22
CA PHE A 170 2.47 3.39 3.64
C PHE A 170 1.16 3.95 3.11
N GLY A 171 0.26 3.10 2.58
CA GLY A 171 -1.09 3.50 2.20
C GLY A 171 -1.91 4.02 3.37
N TRP A 172 -1.87 3.32 4.52
CA TRP A 172 -2.51 3.79 5.76
C TRP A 172 -1.87 5.05 6.32
N ILE A 173 -0.53 5.12 6.35
CA ILE A 173 0.19 6.33 6.79
C ILE A 173 -0.23 7.52 5.94
N PHE A 174 -0.29 7.36 4.61
CA PHE A 174 -0.74 8.39 3.70
C PHE A 174 -2.17 8.82 3.98
N THR A 175 -3.14 7.89 3.97
CA THR A 175 -4.56 8.24 4.07
C THR A 175 -4.94 8.87 5.42
N GLU A 176 -4.26 8.46 6.49
CA GLU A 176 -4.46 8.98 7.84
C GLU A 176 -3.73 10.30 8.08
N ASN A 177 -2.48 10.43 7.63
CA ASN A 177 -1.74 11.67 7.76
C ASN A 177 -2.35 12.78 6.90
N ALA A 178 -2.71 12.47 5.65
CA ALA A 178 -3.33 13.43 4.74
C ALA A 178 -4.73 13.87 5.21
N ARG A 179 -5.35 13.15 6.16
CA ARG A 179 -6.63 13.55 6.77
C ARG A 179 -6.47 14.63 7.83
N GLN A 180 -5.26 14.79 8.40
CA GLN A 180 -5.00 15.82 9.40
C GLN A 180 -5.28 17.22 8.82
N PRO A 181 -5.88 18.14 9.61
CA PRO A 181 -6.14 18.07 11.05
C PRO A 181 -7.51 17.48 11.43
N TRP A 182 -8.18 16.75 10.53
CA TRP A 182 -9.55 16.29 10.75
C TRP A 182 -9.61 14.87 11.34
N ALA A 183 -10.37 14.70 12.42
CA ALA A 183 -10.85 13.38 12.84
C ALA A 183 -12.07 12.99 11.99
N VAL A 184 -13.02 13.92 11.86
CA VAL A 184 -14.15 13.83 10.93
C VAL A 184 -14.15 15.09 10.08
N PHE A 185 -13.96 14.93 8.78
CA PHE A 185 -13.78 16.04 7.85
C PHE A 185 -14.94 17.04 7.92
N GLY A 186 -14.61 18.32 8.12
CA GLY A 186 -15.57 19.41 8.22
C GLY A 186 -16.40 19.45 9.51
N LEU A 187 -16.19 18.51 10.44
CA LEU A 187 -16.97 18.41 11.69
C LEU A 187 -16.10 18.51 12.94
N ILE A 188 -15.09 17.64 13.09
CA ILE A 188 -14.30 17.54 14.33
C ILE A 188 -12.80 17.50 13.98
N LYS A 189 -12.02 18.40 14.59
CA LYS A 189 -10.56 18.38 14.46
C LYS A 189 -9.97 17.31 15.38
N THR A 190 -8.82 16.76 15.00
CA THR A 190 -8.11 15.74 15.79
C THR A 190 -7.74 16.27 17.18
N ALA A 191 -7.43 17.56 17.30
CA ALA A 191 -7.15 18.21 18.59
C ALA A 191 -8.35 18.17 19.55
N ASP A 192 -9.58 18.27 19.02
CA ASP A 192 -10.81 18.26 19.81
C ASP A 192 -11.20 16.84 20.28
N GLY A 193 -10.58 15.81 19.70
CA GLY A 193 -10.83 14.41 20.04
C GLY A 193 -10.07 13.90 21.27
N VAL A 194 -9.21 14.72 21.88
CA VAL A 194 -8.40 14.32 23.04
C VAL A 194 -9.26 14.37 24.30
N SER A 195 -9.34 13.25 25.03
CA SER A 195 -10.12 13.18 26.28
C SER A 195 -9.50 14.05 27.37
N PRO A 196 -10.24 15.01 27.96
CA PRO A 196 -9.73 15.85 29.04
C PRO A 196 -9.58 15.10 30.36
N ALA A 197 -10.25 13.95 30.52
CA ALA A 197 -10.23 13.16 31.74
C ALA A 197 -9.03 12.21 31.85
N VAL A 198 -8.32 11.97 30.75
CA VAL A 198 -7.21 11.00 30.70
C VAL A 198 -5.89 11.74 30.68
N GLY A 199 -5.09 11.59 31.74
CA GLY A 199 -3.77 12.18 31.83
C GLY A 199 -2.76 11.58 30.84
N ALA A 200 -1.81 12.40 30.38
CA ALA A 200 -0.75 11.98 29.47
C ALA A 200 0.07 10.78 29.99
N GLY A 201 0.24 10.67 31.32
CA GLY A 201 0.93 9.53 31.94
C GLY A 201 0.21 8.20 31.73
N SER A 202 -1.13 8.18 31.82
CA SER A 202 -1.93 6.97 31.56
C SER A 202 -1.84 6.56 30.09
N VAL A 203 -1.89 7.54 29.18
CA VAL A 203 -1.73 7.29 27.73
C VAL A 203 -0.35 6.74 27.42
N ALA A 204 0.71 7.33 27.97
CA ALA A 204 2.07 6.85 27.78
C ALA A 204 2.26 5.44 28.35
N PHE A 205 1.72 5.18 29.53
CA PHE A 205 1.78 3.85 30.15
C PHE A 205 1.08 2.79 29.30
N THR A 206 -0.17 3.02 28.88
CA THR A 206 -0.91 2.05 28.06
C THR A 206 -0.27 1.87 26.69
N LEU A 207 0.24 2.94 26.08
CA LEU A 207 0.99 2.87 24.82
C LEU A 207 2.22 1.95 24.98
N VAL A 208 3.03 2.15 26.02
CA VAL A 208 4.19 1.29 26.29
C VAL A 208 3.77 -0.16 26.51
N VAL A 209 2.74 -0.41 27.32
CA VAL A 209 2.25 -1.77 27.59
C VAL A 209 1.77 -2.44 26.31
N PHE A 210 0.94 -1.78 25.49
CA PHE A 210 0.47 -2.35 24.23
C PHE A 210 1.59 -2.54 23.22
N THR A 211 2.54 -1.60 23.12
CA THR A 211 3.71 -1.75 22.25
C THR A 211 4.56 -2.95 22.66
N LEU A 212 4.82 -3.14 23.95
CA LEU A 212 5.57 -4.30 24.43
C LEU A 212 4.80 -5.61 24.20
N LEU A 213 3.50 -5.63 24.49
CA LEU A 213 2.66 -6.80 24.28
C LEU A 213 2.64 -7.22 22.81
N TYR A 214 2.37 -6.29 21.89
CA TYR A 214 2.39 -6.58 20.45
C TYR A 214 3.78 -6.88 19.94
N GLY A 215 4.83 -6.27 20.51
CA GLY A 215 6.22 -6.60 20.19
C GLY A 215 6.59 -8.05 20.55
N VAL A 216 6.20 -8.52 21.74
CA VAL A 216 6.41 -9.91 22.16
C VAL A 216 5.64 -10.87 21.27
N LEU A 217 4.37 -10.57 20.96
CA LEU A 217 3.57 -11.39 20.04
C LEU A 217 4.21 -11.47 18.65
N ALA A 218 4.68 -10.35 18.10
CA ALA A 218 5.36 -10.32 16.81
C ALA A 218 6.64 -11.16 16.80
N ILE A 219 7.43 -11.15 17.89
CA ILE A 219 8.63 -12.00 18.02
C ILE A 219 8.25 -13.49 18.04
N ILE A 220 7.23 -13.86 18.81
CA ILE A 220 6.75 -15.25 18.90
C ILE A 220 6.22 -15.70 17.54
N GLU A 221 5.36 -14.92 16.91
CA GLU A 221 4.76 -15.24 15.61
C GLU A 221 5.82 -15.39 14.53
N PHE A 222 6.75 -14.44 14.43
CA PHE A 222 7.84 -14.52 13.45
C PHE A 222 8.76 -15.72 13.72
N GLY A 223 9.04 -16.02 14.99
CA GLY A 223 9.79 -17.20 15.40
C GLY A 223 9.12 -18.51 15.00
N LEU A 224 7.81 -18.62 15.23
CA LEU A 224 6.99 -19.77 14.83
C LEU A 224 6.92 -19.91 13.30
N MET A 225 6.75 -18.80 12.58
CA MET A 225 6.74 -18.77 11.12
C MET A 225 8.07 -19.27 10.55
N LEU A 226 9.20 -18.77 11.04
CA LEU A 226 10.53 -19.24 10.63
C LEU A 226 10.75 -20.71 10.97
N ARG A 227 10.25 -21.18 12.13
CA ARG A 227 10.33 -22.58 12.52
C ARG A 227 9.53 -23.46 11.55
N ALA A 228 8.31 -23.06 11.20
CA ALA A 228 7.47 -23.77 10.24
C ALA A 228 8.10 -23.81 8.83
N ILE A 229 8.67 -22.68 8.37
CA ILE A 229 9.40 -22.62 7.10
C ILE A 229 10.58 -23.59 7.07
N LYS A 230 11.32 -23.74 8.18
CA LYS A 230 12.45 -24.67 8.30
C LYS A 230 12.04 -26.14 8.30
N VAL A 231 10.88 -26.48 8.88
CA VAL A 231 10.35 -27.85 8.86
C VAL A 231 10.01 -28.28 7.43
N GLY A 232 9.49 -27.36 6.62
CA GLY A 232 9.11 -27.63 5.23
C GLY A 232 7.82 -28.45 5.11
N PRO A 233 7.33 -28.69 3.89
CA PRO A 233 6.13 -29.50 3.68
C PRO A 233 6.39 -30.97 4.05
N GLU A 234 5.44 -31.61 4.72
CA GLU A 234 5.48 -33.06 4.92
C GLU A 234 5.48 -33.75 3.55
N THR A 235 6.44 -34.66 3.34
CA THR A 235 6.45 -35.52 2.17
C THR A 235 5.33 -36.54 2.34
N PHE A 236 4.16 -36.26 1.78
CA PHE A 236 3.14 -37.28 1.59
C PHE A 236 3.66 -38.30 0.57
N ASP A 237 4.38 -39.31 1.05
CA ASP A 237 4.71 -40.55 0.31
C ASP A 237 3.44 -41.43 0.19
N ARG A 238 2.34 -40.84 -0.28
CA ARG A 238 1.26 -41.66 -0.84
C ARG A 238 1.67 -41.94 -2.27
N PRO A 239 1.79 -43.21 -2.69
CA PRO A 239 1.93 -43.52 -4.10
C PRO A 239 0.79 -42.79 -4.80
N ILE A 240 1.13 -41.88 -5.71
CA ILE A 240 0.16 -41.43 -6.69
C ILE A 240 -0.06 -42.68 -7.53
N GLU A 241 -1.02 -43.51 -7.14
CA GLU A 241 -1.56 -44.53 -8.04
C GLU A 241 -1.95 -43.75 -9.29
N ASP A 242 -1.32 -44.06 -10.42
CA ASP A 242 -1.70 -43.48 -11.70
C ASP A 242 -3.20 -43.70 -11.87
N VAL A 243 -3.99 -42.64 -11.63
CA VAL A 243 -5.43 -42.71 -11.78
C VAL A 243 -5.66 -42.77 -13.28
N ALA A 244 -5.68 -44.00 -13.82
CA ALA A 244 -6.19 -44.25 -15.15
C ALA A 244 -7.60 -43.66 -15.20
N VAL A 245 -7.82 -42.75 -16.15
CA VAL A 245 -9.14 -42.15 -16.37
C VAL A 245 -10.06 -43.26 -16.88
N GLY A 246 -10.83 -43.83 -15.96
CA GLY A 246 -11.66 -45.02 -16.15
C GLY A 246 -11.84 -45.72 -14.81
N GLY A 247 -12.64 -45.14 -13.92
CA GLY A 247 -12.87 -45.66 -12.57
C GLY A 247 -13.61 -47.00 -12.59
N ASP A 248 -13.11 -47.96 -11.84
CA ASP A 248 -13.82 -49.19 -11.49
C ASP A 248 -14.99 -48.86 -10.54
N SER A 249 -16.18 -49.38 -10.85
CA SER A 249 -17.44 -49.04 -10.16
C SER A 249 -17.51 -49.55 -8.71
N ASP A 250 -16.57 -50.40 -8.31
CA ASP A 250 -16.54 -51.01 -6.96
C ASP A 250 -15.67 -50.26 -5.93
N ARG A 251 -15.06 -49.11 -6.29
CA ARG A 251 -14.25 -48.36 -5.31
C ARG A 251 -15.11 -47.54 -4.36
N THR A 252 -15.01 -47.83 -3.06
CA THR A 252 -15.64 -47.05 -1.98
C THR A 252 -15.00 -45.66 -1.92
N LEU A 253 -15.79 -44.62 -2.19
CA LEU A 253 -15.35 -43.23 -2.10
C LEU A 253 -15.14 -42.84 -0.63
N THR A 254 -13.90 -42.87 -0.15
CA THR A 254 -13.56 -42.20 1.11
C THR A 254 -13.48 -40.70 0.87
N MET A 255 -14.57 -39.98 1.17
CA MET A 255 -14.52 -38.54 1.36
C MET A 255 -13.81 -38.24 2.69
N ALA A 256 -12.68 -37.53 2.62
CA ALA A 256 -12.07 -36.95 3.81
C ALA A 256 -12.83 -35.64 4.14
N TYR A 257 -13.37 -35.58 5.35
CA TYR A 257 -13.81 -34.33 5.99
C TYR A 257 -12.60 -33.60 6.58
#